data_AF-A0A939BCL3-F1
#
_entry.id   AF-A0A939BCL3-F1
#
_cell.length_a   1.000
_cell.length_b   1.000
_cell.length_c   1.000
_cell.angle_alpha   90.00
_cell.angle_beta   90.00
_cell.angle_gamma   90.00
#
_symmetry.space_group_name_H-M   'P 1'
#
loop_
_entity.id
_entity.type
_entity.pdbx_description
1 polymer ?
#
loop_
_entity_poly.entity_id
_entity_poly.type
_entity_poly.pdbx_seq_one_letter_code
_entity_poly.pdbx_strand_id
1 'polypeptide(L)'
;MEKNKVINFQNHPKKELHLTGYLSLPLRVGERAWIISNSGIHPTSEVEKIWEVSESGILFETKNIIYRLDYTAANAKTGVICA
;
A
#
# COMPACT_ATOMS: atom_id res chain seq x y z
N MET A 1 38.89 -17.11 2.54
CA MET A 1 38.24 -15.88 2.00
C MET A 1 36.87 -16.29 1.50
N GLU A 2 35.85 -16.02 2.29
CA GLU A 2 34.47 -16.40 2.02
C GLU A 2 33.90 -15.52 0.90
N LYS A 3 33.40 -16.14 -0.17
CA LYS A 3 32.83 -15.42 -1.31
C LYS A 3 31.44 -14.95 -0.92
N ASN A 4 31.31 -13.68 -0.55
CA ASN A 4 30.02 -13.03 -0.35
C ASN A 4 29.22 -13.12 -1.66
N LYS A 5 28.28 -14.05 -1.70
CA LYS A 5 27.33 -14.19 -2.79
C LYS A 5 26.37 -13.02 -2.64
N VAL A 6 26.67 -11.92 -3.35
CA VAL A 6 25.74 -10.81 -3.51
C VAL A 6 24.52 -11.39 -4.22
N ILE A 7 23.49 -11.70 -3.43
CA ILE A 7 22.20 -12.13 -3.96
C ILE A 7 21.62 -10.87 -4.57
N ASN A 8 21.88 -10.69 -5.86
CA ASN A 8 21.20 -9.68 -6.64
C ASN A 8 19.75 -10.16 -6.67
N PHE A 9 18.92 -9.64 -5.75
CA PHE A 9 17.47 -9.79 -5.86
C PHE A 9 17.13 -9.13 -7.20
N GLN A 10 17.01 -9.96 -8.23
CA GLN A 10 16.48 -9.55 -9.50
C GLN A 10 15.14 -8.88 -9.15
N ASN A 11 15.10 -7.55 -9.27
CA ASN A 11 13.87 -6.79 -9.20
C ASN A 11 13.01 -7.25 -10.38
N HIS A 12 12.34 -8.39 -10.20
CA HIS A 12 11.21 -8.73 -11.05
C HIS A 12 10.26 -7.53 -10.94
N PRO A 13 9.80 -6.97 -12.07
CA PRO A 13 8.89 -5.83 -12.02
C PRO A 13 7.69 -6.23 -11.17
N LYS A 14 7.55 -5.58 -10.01
CA LYS A 14 6.40 -5.80 -9.14
C LYS A 14 5.15 -5.38 -9.89
N LYS A 15 4.08 -6.13 -9.71
CA LYS A 15 2.82 -5.83 -10.38
C LYS A 15 2.25 -4.54 -9.80
N GLU A 16 1.86 -3.60 -10.64
CA GLU A 16 1.13 -2.44 -10.17
C GLU A 16 -0.37 -2.76 -10.12
N LEU A 17 -1.02 -2.43 -9.00
CA LEU A 17 -2.45 -2.56 -8.82
C LEU A 17 -3.03 -1.21 -8.43
N HIS A 18 -3.87 -0.68 -9.31
CA HIS A 18 -4.59 0.56 -9.08
C HIS A 18 -5.99 0.27 -8.54
N LEU A 19 -6.30 0.84 -7.37
CA LEU A 19 -7.58 0.70 -6.70
C LEU A 19 -8.10 2.08 -6.29
N THR A 20 -9.43 2.17 -6.19
CA THR A 20 -10.11 3.32 -5.60
C THR A 20 -10.85 2.87 -4.34
N GLY A 21 -10.63 3.53 -3.21
CA GLY A 21 -11.17 3.09 -1.93
C GLY A 21 -10.53 3.79 -0.74
N TYR A 22 -10.52 3.12 0.41
CA TYR A 22 -9.85 3.61 1.62
C TYR A 22 -9.27 2.46 2.42
N LEU A 23 -8.36 2.76 3.34
CA LEU A 23 -7.82 1.77 4.27
C LEU A 23 -8.72 1.66 5.50
N SER A 24 -9.01 0.45 5.96
CA SER A 24 -9.81 0.26 7.19
C SER A 24 -9.05 0.68 8.45
N LEU A 25 -7.72 0.63 8.40
CA LEU A 25 -6.81 0.95 9.49
C LEU A 25 -5.65 1.81 8.95
N PRO A 26 -4.98 2.61 9.80
CA PRO A 26 -3.78 3.34 9.41
C PRO A 26 -2.71 2.40 8.83
N LEU A 27 -2.12 2.78 7.70
CA LEU A 27 -1.09 1.98 7.03
C LEU A 27 0.19 1.93 7.86
N ARG A 28 0.76 0.75 8.05
CA ARG A 28 2.03 0.55 8.76
C ARG A 28 2.93 -0.44 8.03
N VAL A 29 4.23 -0.14 7.98
CA VAL A 29 5.25 -1.04 7.44
C VAL A 29 5.39 -2.26 8.36
N GLY A 30 5.45 -3.46 7.78
CA GLY A 30 5.50 -4.74 8.48
C GLY A 30 4.13 -5.31 8.85
N GLU A 31 3.03 -4.59 8.60
CA GLU A 31 1.67 -5.06 8.85
C GLU A 31 0.90 -5.26 7.53
N ARG A 32 -0.21 -6.01 7.59
CA ARG A 32 -1.13 -6.15 6.45
C ARG A 32 -2.03 -4.92 6.37
N ALA A 33 -2.21 -4.41 5.15
CA ALA A 33 -3.21 -3.41 4.86
C ALA A 33 -4.55 -4.07 4.50
N TRP A 34 -5.64 -3.39 4.81
CA TRP A 34 -6.99 -3.82 4.48
C TRP A 34 -7.65 -2.71 3.68
N ILE A 35 -7.76 -2.92 2.37
CA ILE A 35 -8.31 -1.94 1.44
C ILE A 35 -9.80 -2.21 1.28
N ILE A 36 -10.63 -1.22 1.55
CA ILE A 36 -12.07 -1.25 1.29
C ILE A 36 -12.32 -0.50 -0.01
N SER A 37 -12.81 -1.20 -1.03
CA SER A 37 -13.19 -0.64 -2.32
C SER A 37 -14.63 -0.99 -2.66
N ASN A 38 -15.15 -0.46 -3.77
CA ASN A 38 -16.50 -0.79 -4.24
C ASN A 38 -16.67 -2.29 -4.55
N SER A 39 -15.58 -3.02 -4.81
CA SER A 39 -15.62 -4.47 -5.04
C SER A 39 -15.48 -5.30 -3.77
N GLY A 40 -15.38 -4.65 -2.60
CA GLY A 40 -15.30 -5.31 -1.29
C GLY A 40 -13.98 -5.05 -0.56
N ILE A 41 -13.64 -5.96 0.35
CA ILE A 41 -12.47 -5.85 1.22
C ILE A 41 -11.32 -6.69 0.65
N HIS A 42 -10.17 -6.05 0.45
CA HIS A 42 -8.95 -6.64 -0.11
C HIS A 42 -7.83 -6.60 0.93
N PRO A 43 -7.55 -7.72 1.63
CA PRO A 43 -6.36 -7.82 2.46
C PRO A 43 -5.11 -7.90 1.59
N THR A 44 -4.05 -7.18 1.98
CA THR A 44 -2.74 -7.27 1.36
C THR A 44 -1.82 -8.21 2.13
N SER A 45 -0.69 -8.58 1.53
CA SER A 45 0.46 -9.05 2.31
C SER A 45 1.07 -7.90 3.11
N GLU A 46 2.09 -8.20 3.92
CA GLU A 46 2.81 -7.19 4.69
C GLU A 46 3.32 -6.06 3.79
N VAL A 47 3.12 -4.83 4.26
CA VAL A 47 3.62 -3.62 3.62
C VAL A 47 5.11 -3.55 3.85
N GLU A 48 5.88 -3.55 2.77
CA GLU A 48 7.34 -3.43 2.81
C GLU A 48 7.77 -1.97 2.79
N LYS A 49 7.03 -1.12 2.08
CA LYS A 49 7.37 0.28 1.92
C LYS A 49 6.15 1.14 1.63
N ILE A 50 6.12 2.35 2.19
CA ILE A 50 5.16 3.40 1.85
C ILE A 50 5.95 4.45 1.05
N TRP A 51 5.50 4.74 -0.16
CA TRP A 51 6.20 5.63 -1.08
C TRP A 51 5.66 7.05 -1.00
N GLU A 52 4.34 7.19 -1.03
CA GLU A 52 3.68 8.48 -1.01
C GLU A 52 2.40 8.40 -0.19
N VAL A 53 2.14 9.44 0.59
CA VAL A 53 0.87 9.67 1.26
C VAL A 53 0.44 11.09 0.92
N SER A 54 -0.72 11.24 0.31
CA SER A 54 -1.30 12.53 -0.05
C SER A 54 -2.79 12.57 0.31
N GLU A 55 -3.39 13.74 0.23
CA GLU A 55 -4.83 13.91 0.46
C GLU A 55 -5.67 13.16 -0.59
N SER A 56 -5.11 12.91 -1.78
CA SER A 56 -5.78 12.20 -2.86
C SER A 56 -5.63 10.68 -2.79
N GLY A 57 -4.67 10.15 -2.02
CA GLY A 57 -4.39 8.72 -2.00
C GLY A 57 -3.06 8.33 -1.40
N ILE A 58 -2.72 7.04 -1.51
CA ILE A 58 -1.48 6.46 -1.02
C ILE A 58 -0.87 5.55 -2.09
N LEU A 59 0.46 5.63 -2.23
CA LEU A 59 1.26 4.68 -2.97
C LEU A 59 2.09 3.85 -1.99
N PHE A 60 1.91 2.54 -1.99
CA PHE A 60 2.65 1.65 -1.11
C PHE A 60 2.96 0.31 -1.79
N GLU A 61 3.90 -0.41 -1.22
CA GLU A 61 4.47 -1.61 -1.79
C GLU A 61 4.40 -2.75 -0.79
N THR A 62 4.05 -3.92 -1.30
CA THR A 62 4.16 -5.19 -0.62
C THR A 62 5.13 -6.10 -1.39
N LYS A 63 5.32 -7.33 -0.90
CA LYS A 63 6.25 -8.32 -1.47
C LYS A 63 6.26 -8.40 -3.00
N ASN A 64 5.09 -8.40 -3.64
CA ASN A 64 4.99 -8.60 -5.10
C ASN A 64 4.18 -7.52 -5.82
N ILE A 65 3.56 -6.59 -5.08
CA ILE A 65 2.58 -5.65 -5.64
C ILE A 65 2.87 -4.24 -5.15
N ILE A 66 2.84 -3.28 -6.08
CA ILE A 66 2.77 -1.86 -5.77
C ILE A 66 1.31 -1.46 -5.87
N TYR A 67 0.73 -1.03 -4.76
CA TYR A 67 -0.64 -0.55 -4.65
C TYR A 67 -0.66 0.95 -4.82
N ARG A 68 -1.38 1.41 -5.86
CA ARG A 68 -1.81 2.79 -6.01
C ARG A 68 -3.25 2.87 -5.56
N LEU A 69 -3.50 3.47 -4.39
CA LEU A 69 -4.82 3.61 -3.82
C LEU A 69 -5.26 5.08 -3.90
N ASP A 70 -6.21 5.37 -4.79
CA ASP A 70 -6.85 6.69 -4.84
C ASP A 70 -8.05 6.72 -3.90
N TYR A 71 -8.18 7.79 -3.11
CA TYR A 71 -9.30 7.94 -2.19
C TYR A 71 -10.57 8.34 -2.93
N THR A 72 -11.70 7.72 -2.55
CA THR A 72 -13.00 8.15 -3.07
C THR A 72 -13.39 9.51 -2.47
N ALA A 73 -13.83 10.43 -3.32
CA ALA A 73 -14.27 11.77 -2.91
C ALA A 73 -15.43 11.77 -1.88
N ALA A 74 -16.10 10.63 -1.69
CA ALA A 74 -17.13 10.44 -0.67
C ALA A 74 -16.63 10.73 0.76
N ASN A 75 -15.33 10.54 1.03
CA ASN A 75 -14.74 10.72 2.36
C ASN A 75 -13.72 11.86 2.47
N ALA A 76 -13.47 12.65 1.42
CA ALA A 76 -12.74 13.92 1.56
C ALA A 76 -13.46 14.91 2.52
N LYS A 77 -14.72 14.62 2.87
CA LYS A 77 -15.51 15.33 3.89
C LYS A 77 -15.44 14.75 5.30
N THR A 78 -14.87 13.56 5.50
CA THR A 78 -14.68 12.96 6.83
C THR A 78 -13.26 13.24 7.30
N GLY A 79 -12.92 14.53 7.34
CA GLY A 79 -11.80 15.04 8.12
C GLY A 79 -12.08 14.83 9.59
N VAL A 80 -11.87 13.61 10.09
CA VAL A 80 -11.76 13.36 11.53
C VAL A 80 -10.31 13.68 11.89
N ILE A 81 -10.03 14.97 12.04
CA ILE A 81 -8.89 15.44 12.82
C ILE A 81 -9.26 15.11 14.27
N CYS A 82 -8.53 14.17 14.89
CA CYS A 82 -8.71 13.85 16.30
C CYS A 82 -8.39 15.10 17.17
N ALA A 83 -9.24 15.33 18.17
CA ALA A 83 -9.05 16.32 19.23
C ALA A 83 -8.00 15.85 20.24
#